data_AF-A0A919X8F1-F1
#
_entry.id   AF-A0A919X8F1-F1
#
_cell.length_a   1.000
_cell.length_b   1.000
_cell.length_c   1.000
_cell.angle_alpha   90.00
_cell.angle_beta   90.00
_cell.angle_gamma   90.00
#
_symmetry.space_group_name_H-M   'P 1'
#
loop_
_entity.id
_entity.type
_entity.pdbx_description
1 polymer ?
#
loop_
_entity_poly.entity_id
_entity_poly.type
_entity_poly.pdbx_seq_one_letter_code
_entity_poly.pdbx_strand_id
1 'polypeptide(L)' 'MRNAVLNAVNNALRKKNKRFIELYKKKQEKADKEYNENAIKVILEIEERKGKSWVDRVYQATGVKKPQEKVGE' A
#
# COMPACT_ATOMS: atom_id res chain seq x y z
N MET A 1 6.19 -18.09 12.88
CA MET A 1 6.61 -18.15 14.30
C MET A 1 7.96 -17.50 14.58
N ARG A 2 9.03 -17.81 13.82
CA ARG A 2 10.40 -17.33 14.09
C ARG A 2 10.53 -15.83 14.39
N ASN A 3 9.83 -14.98 13.63
CA ASN A 3 9.92 -13.52 13.80
C ASN A 3 9.20 -13.01 15.06
N ALA A 4 8.08 -13.62 15.45
CA ALA A 4 7.34 -13.19 16.63
C ALA A 4 8.11 -13.49 17.92
N VAL A 5 8.70 -14.68 18.02
CA VAL A 5 9.52 -15.09 19.18
C VAL A 5 10.77 -14.22 19.29
N LEU A 6 11.47 -13.99 18.17
CA LEU A 6 12.65 -13.12 18.14
C LEU A 6 12.31 -11.67 18.55
N ASN A 7 11.20 -11.12 18.05
CA ASN A 7 10.74 -9.79 18.44
C ASN A 7 10.36 -9.74 19.92
N ALA A 8 9.78 -10.81 20.48
CA ALA A 8 9.46 -10.88 21.90
C ALA A 8 10.71 -10.85 22.78
N VAL A 9 11.73 -11.65 22.45
CA VAL A 9 13.02 -11.65 23.16
C VAL A 9 13.68 -10.27 23.07
N ASN A 10 13.69 -9.65 21.90
CA ASN A 10 14.26 -8.31 21.71
C ASN A 10 13.50 -7.24 22.50
N ASN A 11 12.17 -7.34 22.60
CA ASN A 11 11.37 -6.43 23.42
C ASN A 11 11.59 -6.63 24.93
N ALA A 12 11.83 -7.86 25.38
CA ALA A 12 12.16 -8.17 26.77
C ALA A 12 13.52 -7.56 27.18
N LEU A 13 14.49 -7.53 26.26
CA LEU A 13 15.81 -6.93 26.45
C LEU A 13 15.88 -5.45 26.02
N ARG A 14 14.75 -4.82 25.69
CA ARG A 14 14.70 -3.47 25.13
C ARG A 14 15.01 -2.41 26.18
N LYS A 15 15.90 -1.46 25.84
CA LYS A 15 16.17 -0.26 26.66
C LYS A 15 14.92 0.60 26.86
N LYS A 16 14.79 1.23 28.02
CA LYS A 16 13.72 2.20 28.33
C LYS A 16 13.67 3.29 27.23
N ASN A 17 12.46 3.69 26.84
CA ASN A 17 12.17 4.69 25.79
C ASN A 17 12.54 4.31 24.33
N LYS A 18 12.95 3.07 24.03
CA LYS A 18 13.04 2.60 22.63
C LYS A 18 11.66 2.22 22.10
N ARG A 19 11.44 2.20 20.78
CA ARG A 19 10.13 1.78 20.21
C ARG A 19 9.92 0.28 20.38
N PHE A 20 8.67 -0.13 20.60
CA PHE A 20 8.29 -1.55 20.68
C PHE A 20 8.29 -2.17 19.28
N ILE A 21 8.82 -3.38 19.16
CA ILE A 21 8.84 -4.13 17.90
C ILE A 21 7.57 -4.99 17.84
N GLU A 22 6.75 -4.83 16.80
CA GLU A 22 5.52 -5.61 16.68
C GLU A 22 5.80 -7.12 16.56
N LEU A 23 5.10 -7.92 17.35
CA LEU A 23 5.23 -9.38 17.34
C LEU A 23 4.50 -10.00 16.16
N TYR A 24 3.32 -9.46 15.85
CA TYR A 24 2.44 -9.91 14.79
C TYR A 24 2.16 -8.72 13.88
N LYS A 25 2.21 -8.96 12.56
CA LYS A 25 1.76 -7.97 11.59
C LYS A 25 0.26 -7.75 11.79
N LYS A 26 -0.17 -6.50 11.71
CA LYS A 26 -1.61 -6.18 11.66
C LYS A 26 -2.26 -6.98 10.53
N LYS A 27 -3.31 -7.73 10.85
CA LYS A 27 -4.10 -8.45 9.86
C LYS A 27 -4.78 -7.41 8.97
N GLN A 28 -4.50 -7.46 7.67
CA GLN A 28 -5.19 -6.62 6.70
C GLN A 28 -6.67 -7.01 6.67
N GLU A 29 -7.56 -6.02 6.58
CA GLU A 29 -8.98 -6.28 6.40
C GLU A 29 -9.20 -6.95 5.05
N LYS A 30 -10.25 -7.77 4.97
CA LYS A 30 -10.61 -8.37 3.68
C LYS A 30 -11.05 -7.24 2.76
N ALA A 31 -10.47 -7.21 1.56
CA ALA A 31 -10.95 -6.33 0.52
C ALA A 31 -12.42 -6.63 0.22
N ASP A 32 -13.23 -5.57 0.12
CA ASP A 32 -14.59 -5.68 -0.41
C ASP A 32 -14.49 -5.91 -1.92
N LYS A 33 -14.80 -7.15 -2.33
CA LYS A 33 -14.67 -7.58 -3.72
C LYS A 33 -15.65 -6.83 -4.62
N GLU A 34 -16.88 -6.64 -4.17
CA GLU A 34 -17.93 -6.03 -4.96
C GLU A 34 -17.65 -4.53 -5.16
N TYR A 35 -17.24 -3.85 -4.09
CA TYR A 35 -16.81 -2.46 -4.20
C TYR A 35 -15.64 -2.31 -5.18
N ASN A 36 -14.62 -3.18 -5.09
CA ASN A 36 -13.45 -3.10 -5.94
C ASN A 36 -13.79 -3.37 -7.41
N GLU A 37 -14.60 -4.38 -7.71
CA GLU A 37 -15.03 -4.70 -9.07
C GLU A 37 -15.81 -3.53 -9.70
N ASN A 38 -16.70 -2.91 -8.93
CA ASN A 38 -17.47 -1.76 -9.38
C ASN A 38 -16.58 -0.52 -9.56
N ALA A 39 -15.66 -0.26 -8.63
CA ALA A 39 -14.71 0.83 -8.75
C ALA A 39 -13.84 0.69 -10.01
N ILE A 40 -13.35 -0.52 -10.31
CA ILE A 40 -12.56 -0.78 -11.53
C ILE A 40 -13.39 -0.49 -12.79
N LYS A 41 -14.65 -0.95 -12.85
CA LYS A 41 -15.53 -0.68 -14.01
C LYS A 41 -15.72 0.82 -14.24
N VAL A 42 -16.00 1.58 -13.18
CA VAL A 42 -16.18 3.04 -13.27
C VAL A 42 -14.88 3.71 -13.71
N ILE A 43 -13.74 3.28 -13.19
CA ILE A 43 -12.43 3.82 -13.60
C ILE A 43 -12.19 3.59 -15.09
N LEU A 44 -12.44 2.37 -15.59
CA LEU A 44 -12.26 2.05 -17.02
C LEU A 44 -13.20 2.88 -17.91
N GLU A 45 -14.45 3.06 -17.52
CA GLU A 45 -15.41 3.91 -18.25
C GLU A 45 -14.97 5.38 -18.27
N ILE A 46 -14.44 5.89 -17.15
CA ILE A 46 -13.89 7.24 -17.08
C ILE A 46 -12.64 7.38 -17.95
N GLU A 47 -11.76 6.37 -17.96
CA GLU A 47 -10.56 6.36 -18.79
C GLU A 47 -10.88 6.35 -20.28
N GLU A 48 -11.89 5.59 -20.71
CA GLU A 48 -12.35 5.56 -22.09
C GLU A 48 -12.89 6.93 -22.53
N ARG A 49 -13.65 7.61 -21.66
CA ARG A 49 -14.27 8.91 -21.99
C ARG A 49 -13.32 10.10 -21.88
N LYS A 50 -12.44 10.11 -20.88
CA LYS A 50 -11.67 11.31 -20.48
C LYS A 50 -10.15 11.13 -20.57
N GLY A 51 -9.69 9.93 -20.91
CA GLY A 51 -8.28 9.57 -20.92
C GLY A 51 -7.66 9.51 -19.51
N LYS A 52 -6.34 9.27 -19.46
CA LYS A 52 -5.59 9.01 -18.22
C LYS A 52 -5.02 10.27 -17.54
N SER A 53 -5.47 11.46 -17.95
CA SER A 53 -4.95 12.74 -17.41
C SER A 53 -5.19 12.93 -15.92
N TRP A 54 -6.20 12.27 -15.34
CA TRP A 54 -6.47 12.30 -13.90
C TRP A 54 -5.39 11.55 -13.10
N VAL A 55 -4.74 10.54 -13.68
CA VAL A 55 -3.66 9.79 -13.04
C VAL A 55 -2.49 10.72 -12.76
N ASP A 56 -2.14 11.58 -13.71
CA ASP A 56 -1.05 12.55 -13.55
C ASP A 56 -1.36 13.57 -12.45
N ARG A 57 -2.63 13.99 -12.31
CA ARG A 57 -3.07 14.88 -11.23
C ARG A 57 -2.93 14.21 -9.86
N VAL A 58 -3.24 12.91 -9.75
CA VAL A 58 -3.08 12.15 -8.50
C VAL A 58 -1.61 12.07 -8.09
N TYR A 59 -0.71 11.77 -9.03
CA TYR A 59 0.73 11.74 -8.76
C TYR A 59 1.27 13.13 -8.38
N GLN A 60 0.82 14.19 -9.05
CA GLN A 60 1.18 15.57 -8.67
C GLN A 60 0.71 15.93 -7.27
N ALA A 61 -0.53 15.57 -6.91
CA ALA A 61 -1.10 15.88 -5.60
C ALA A 61 -0.46 15.09 -4.44
N THR A 62 -0.05 13.85 -4.70
CA THR A 62 0.61 13.00 -3.68
C THR A 62 2.10 13.30 -3.53
N GLY A 63 2.69 14.12 -4.42
CA GLY A 63 4.12 14.44 -4.41
C GLY A 63 5.02 13.25 -4.75
N VAL A 64 4.44 12.14 -5.20
CA VAL A 64 5.16 10.93 -5.59
C VAL A 64 5.48 11.00 -7.08
N LYS A 65 6.73 10.72 -7.46
CA LYS A 65 7.10 10.66 -8.88
C LYS A 65 6.42 9.47 -9.54
N LYS A 66 5.74 9.73 -10.67
CA LYS A 66 5.19 8.68 -11.53
C LYS A 66 6.34 7.76 -11.97
N PRO A 67 6.22 6.43 -11.82
CA PRO A 67 7.23 5.52 -12.35
C PRO A 67 7.37 5.74 -13.85
N GLN A 68 8.59 5.98 -14.31
CA GLN A 68 8.89 6.00 -15.74
C GLN A 68 8.76 4.57 -16.24
N GLU A 69 7.87 4.33 -17.21
CA GLU A 69 7.87 3.06 -17.94
C GLU A 69 9.27 2.87 -18.51
N LYS A 70 9.96 1.82 -18.09
CA LYS A 70 11.08 1.32 -18.87
C LYS A 70 10.45 0.80 -20.14
N VAL A 71 10.53 1.59 -21.22
CA VAL A 71 10.31 1.11 -22.57
C VAL A 71 11.27 -0.07 -22.72
N GLY A 72 10.74 -1.28 -22.74
CA GLY A 72 11.54 -2.47 -22.97
C GLY A 72 12.15 -2.36 -24.37
N GLU A 73 13.47 -2.45 -24.44
CA GLU A 73 14.18 -2.89 -25.65
C GLU A 73 13.80 -4.32 -26.01
#